data_AF-A0A2D9H5J0-F1
#
_entry.id   AF-A0A2D9H5J0-F1
#
_cell.length_a   1.000
_cell.length_b   1.000
_cell.length_c   1.000
_cell.angle_alpha   90.00
_cell.angle_beta   90.00
_cell.angle_gamma   90.00
#
_symmetry.space_group_name_H-M   'P 1'
#
loop_
_entity.id
_entity.type
_entity.pdbx_description
1 polymer ?
#
loop_
_entity_poly.entity_id
_entity_poly.type
_entity_poly.pdbx_seq_one_letter_code
_entity_poly.pdbx_strand_id
1 'polypeptide(L)'
;MFEAKGRGIRFDQIQELADRIARPPHNWTVDIIWNSYLSIGIEYQGHTETRNRHAATDLISLLRLEAGVDNALVPYADQVEDRYANWLHRQEQAGARFTETQRWWLDRMMRIIASSAGIDADDLDNAPFDERGGIDGALRDLGDNAGDLIEELNRELAA
;
A
#
# COMPACT_ATOMS: atom_id res chain seq x y z
N MET A 1 6.76 -2.02 23.66
CA MET A 1 7.96 -2.44 22.92
C MET A 1 7.44 -3.25 21.74
N PHE A 2 7.45 -2.68 20.54
CA PHE A 2 6.91 -3.34 19.35
C PHE A 2 7.95 -4.35 18.85
N GLU A 3 7.78 -5.63 19.20
CA GLU A 3 8.60 -6.71 18.66
C GLU A 3 7.99 -7.14 17.32
N ALA A 4 8.44 -6.50 16.24
CA ALA A 4 8.06 -6.86 14.87
C ALA A 4 8.86 -8.09 14.41
N LYS A 5 8.52 -9.28 14.92
CA LYS A 5 8.97 -10.54 14.34
C LYS A 5 8.11 -10.87 13.12
N GLY A 6 8.64 -10.59 11.92
CA GLY A 6 8.27 -11.28 10.68
C GLY A 6 6.86 -11.05 10.11
N ARG A 7 6.08 -10.08 10.60
CA ARG A 7 4.89 -9.58 9.90
C ARG A 7 5.17 -8.14 9.46
N GLY A 8 4.86 -7.84 8.21
CA GLY A 8 4.92 -6.48 7.67
C GLY A 8 4.12 -5.49 8.52
N ILE A 9 4.35 -4.20 8.29
CA ILE A 9 3.61 -3.13 8.95
C ILE A 9 2.13 -3.33 8.65
N ARG A 10 1.30 -3.49 9.68
CA ARG A 10 -0.16 -3.62 9.51
C ARG A 10 -0.83 -2.26 9.51
N PHE A 11 -1.94 -2.14 8.79
CA PHE A 11 -2.72 -0.89 8.73
C PHE A 11 -3.14 -0.40 10.12
N ASP A 12 -3.58 -1.31 10.99
CA ASP A 12 -4.06 -0.99 12.34
C ASP A 12 -2.99 -0.26 13.17
N GLN A 13 -1.72 -0.63 13.01
CA GLN A 13 -0.59 0.02 13.67
C GLN A 13 -0.33 1.42 13.12
N ILE A 14 -0.49 1.62 11.82
CA ILE A 14 -0.32 2.93 11.17
C ILE A 14 -1.47 3.86 11.55
N GLN A 15 -2.70 3.36 11.58
CA GLN A 15 -3.86 4.12 12.04
C GLN A 15 -3.73 4.47 13.52
N GLU A 16 -3.31 3.54 14.37
CA GLU A 16 -3.06 3.81 15.80
C GLU A 16 -1.98 4.90 15.97
N LEU A 17 -0.91 4.86 15.18
CA LEU A 17 0.13 5.89 15.19
C LEU A 17 -0.44 7.24 14.78
N ALA A 18 -1.20 7.30 13.68
CA ALA A 18 -1.87 8.51 13.18
C ALA A 18 -2.77 9.12 14.26
N ASP A 19 -3.61 8.30 14.89
CA ASP A 19 -4.52 8.71 15.96
C ASP A 19 -3.77 9.22 17.19
N ARG A 20 -2.60 8.64 17.48
CA ARG A 20 -1.78 9.03 18.63
C ARG A 20 -1.08 10.37 18.41
N ILE A 21 -0.51 10.61 17.23
CA ILE A 21 0.17 11.88 16.92
C ILE A 21 -0.81 13.05 16.74
N ALA A 22 -2.06 12.75 16.36
CA ALA A 22 -3.14 13.72 16.24
C ALA A 22 -3.68 14.23 17.58
N ARG A 23 -3.32 13.59 18.72
CA ARG A 23 -3.78 14.03 20.04
C ARG A 23 -3.07 15.33 20.49
N PRO A 24 -3.70 16.10 21.40
CA PRO A 24 -3.06 17.25 22.03
C PRO A 24 -1.74 16.88 22.74
N PRO A 25 -0.79 17.83 22.85
CA PRO A 25 -0.93 19.25 22.51
C PRO A 25 -0.60 19.59 21.06
N HIS A 26 -0.01 18.68 20.29
CA HIS A 26 0.59 18.99 19.00
C HIS A 26 -0.38 18.90 17.82
N ASN A 27 -1.43 18.06 17.92
CA ASN A 27 -2.45 17.91 16.88
C ASN A 27 -1.84 17.64 15.49
N TRP A 28 -0.78 16.81 15.43
CA TRP A 28 -0.09 16.55 14.18
C TRP A 28 -0.93 15.66 13.28
N THR A 29 -1.10 16.12 12.03
CA THR A 29 -1.65 15.32 10.95
C THR A 29 -0.54 14.93 9.98
N VAL A 30 -0.80 13.91 9.16
CA VAL A 30 0.15 13.51 8.11
C VAL A 30 0.46 14.69 7.19
N ASP A 31 -0.55 15.47 6.80
CA ASP A 31 -0.36 16.67 5.98
C ASP A 31 0.56 17.70 6.64
N ILE A 32 0.42 17.96 7.95
CA ILE A 32 1.26 18.92 8.66
C ILE A 32 2.71 18.45 8.65
N ILE A 33 2.96 17.17 8.96
CA ILE A 33 4.30 16.60 9.02
C ILE A 33 4.92 16.61 7.61
N TRP A 34 4.19 16.14 6.61
CA TRP A 34 4.64 16.09 5.22
C TRP A 34 5.04 17.49 4.70
N ASN A 35 4.16 18.47 4.86
CA ASN A 35 4.44 19.84 4.45
C ASN A 35 5.61 20.47 5.22
N SER A 36 5.83 20.07 6.48
CA SER A 36 6.98 20.53 7.26
C SER A 36 8.30 20.04 6.65
N TYR A 37 8.39 18.77 6.24
CA TYR A 37 9.56 18.25 5.53
C TYR A 37 9.79 18.94 4.17
N LEU A 38 8.72 19.18 3.40
CA LEU A 38 8.83 19.96 2.17
C LEU A 38 9.33 21.39 2.43
N SER A 39 8.92 22.02 3.53
CA SER A 39 9.31 23.38 3.89
C SER A 39 10.80 23.52 4.23
N ILE A 40 11.42 22.45 4.75
CA ILE A 40 12.86 22.41 5.06
C ILE A 40 13.70 21.88 3.89
N GLY A 41 13.08 21.66 2.72
CA GLY A 41 13.77 21.35 1.48
C GLY A 41 13.97 19.85 1.21
N ILE A 42 13.25 18.95 1.88
CA ILE A 42 13.23 17.55 1.47
C ILE A 42 12.61 17.44 0.08
N GLU A 43 13.27 16.70 -0.81
CA GLU A 43 12.83 16.50 -2.18
C GLU A 43 11.51 15.74 -2.24
N TYR A 44 10.65 16.09 -3.19
CA TYR A 44 9.43 15.34 -3.48
C TYR A 44 9.58 14.63 -4.82
N GLN A 45 9.37 13.31 -4.84
CA GLN A 45 9.56 12.47 -6.03
C GLN A 45 8.30 11.67 -6.43
N GLY A 46 7.14 11.97 -5.83
CA GLY A 46 5.86 11.35 -6.21
C GLY A 46 5.20 11.93 -7.46
N HIS A 47 4.04 11.38 -7.81
CA HIS A 47 3.19 11.88 -8.88
C HIS A 47 2.64 13.28 -8.57
N THR A 48 2.48 14.14 -9.57
CA THR A 48 2.01 15.52 -9.33
C THR A 48 0.62 15.57 -8.66
N GLU A 49 -0.23 14.58 -8.92
CA GLU A 49 -1.59 14.48 -8.41
C GLU A 49 -1.67 14.14 -6.91
N THR A 50 -0.67 13.42 -6.38
CA THR A 50 -0.59 12.98 -4.99
C THR A 50 0.18 13.97 -4.10
N ARG A 51 0.75 15.03 -4.69
CA ARG A 51 1.59 16.01 -3.97
C ARG A 51 0.91 16.68 -2.78
N ASN A 52 -0.40 16.90 -2.84
CA ASN A 52 -1.16 17.62 -1.82
C ASN A 52 -2.26 16.75 -1.17
N ARG A 53 -2.19 15.43 -1.33
CA ARG A 53 -3.18 14.50 -0.77
C ARG A 53 -2.44 13.40 -0.06
N HIS A 54 -2.48 13.41 1.27
CA HIS A 54 -1.79 12.41 2.07
C HIS A 54 -2.76 11.46 2.76
N ALA A 55 -2.43 10.18 2.71
CA ALA A 55 -3.16 9.12 3.38
C ALA A 55 -2.47 8.76 4.71
N ALA A 56 -3.16 8.03 5.60
CA ALA A 56 -2.53 7.48 6.80
C ALA A 56 -1.29 6.63 6.46
N THR A 57 -1.32 5.91 5.33
CA THR A 57 -0.18 5.10 4.84
C THR A 57 1.06 5.93 4.50
N ASP A 58 0.94 7.23 4.24
CA ASP A 58 2.11 8.10 4.02
C ASP A 58 2.96 8.29 5.30
N LEU A 59 2.45 7.90 6.47
CA LEU A 59 3.30 7.74 7.65
C LEU A 59 4.39 6.68 7.44
N ILE A 60 4.16 5.66 6.62
CA ILE A 60 5.19 4.67 6.27
C ILE A 60 6.32 5.37 5.51
N SER A 61 5.99 6.21 4.52
CA SER A 61 6.98 6.98 3.77
C SER A 61 7.77 7.93 4.67
N LEU A 62 7.09 8.60 5.60
CA LEU A 62 7.75 9.48 6.58
C LEU A 62 8.69 8.69 7.51
N LEU A 63 8.28 7.51 7.98
CA LEU A 63 9.12 6.66 8.82
C LEU A 63 10.33 6.11 8.06
N ARG A 64 10.17 5.77 6.77
CA ARG A 64 11.29 5.32 5.91
C ARG A 64 12.28 6.43 5.64
N LEU A 65 11.81 7.66 5.43
CA LEU A 65 12.66 8.85 5.34
C LEU A 65 13.47 9.04 6.62
N GLU A 66 12.81 9.03 7.78
CA GLU A 66 13.47 9.20 9.08
C GLU A 66 14.44 8.06 9.43
N ALA A 67 14.15 6.85 8.97
CA ALA A 67 15.05 5.70 9.11
C ALA A 67 16.23 5.74 8.12
N GLY A 68 16.27 6.72 7.21
CA GLY A 68 17.31 6.85 6.18
C GLY A 68 17.21 5.79 5.08
N VAL A 69 16.07 5.12 4.95
CA VAL A 69 15.81 4.14 3.89
C VAL A 69 15.54 4.86 2.56
N ASP A 70 14.71 5.89 2.63
CA ASP A 70 14.40 6.77 1.50
C ASP A 70 15.03 8.15 1.76
N ASN A 71 15.43 8.86 0.70
CA ASN A 71 16.07 10.18 0.78
C ASN A 71 15.16 11.32 0.27
N ALA A 72 13.94 10.98 -0.15
CA ALA A 72 12.94 11.90 -0.67
C ALA A 72 11.56 11.49 -0.15
N LEU A 73 10.63 12.44 -0.18
CA LEU A 73 9.22 12.20 0.08
C LEU A 73 8.55 11.62 -1.17
N VAL A 74 8.17 10.35 -1.07
CA VAL A 74 7.39 9.64 -2.08
C VAL A 74 6.12 9.10 -1.43
N PRO A 75 4.91 9.49 -1.86
CA PRO A 75 3.67 8.95 -1.34
C PRO A 75 3.67 7.42 -1.39
N TYR A 76 3.15 6.77 -0.35
CA TYR A 76 3.20 5.32 -0.23
C TYR A 76 2.43 4.65 -1.38
N ALA A 77 1.31 5.25 -1.79
CA ALA A 77 0.54 4.77 -2.93
C ALA A 77 1.35 4.77 -4.24
N ASP A 78 2.16 5.81 -4.49
CA ASP A 78 3.01 5.89 -5.68
C ASP A 78 4.07 4.78 -5.65
N GLN A 79 4.68 4.53 -4.48
CA GLN A 79 5.65 3.43 -4.33
C GLN A 79 5.02 2.06 -4.58
N VAL A 80 3.79 1.84 -4.10
CA VAL A 80 3.04 0.60 -4.31
C VAL A 80 2.71 0.42 -5.80
N GLU A 81 2.28 1.47 -6.49
CA GLU A 81 2.01 1.45 -7.92
C GLU A 81 3.27 1.09 -8.73
N ASP A 82 4.41 1.69 -8.40
CA ASP A 82 5.70 1.40 -9.06
C ASP A 82 6.13 -0.06 -8.84
N ARG A 83 6.01 -0.56 -7.61
CA ARG A 83 6.30 -1.97 -7.29
C ARG A 83 5.38 -2.91 -8.03
N TYR A 84 4.10 -2.56 -8.17
CA TYR A 84 3.12 -3.37 -8.88
C TYR A 84 3.39 -3.41 -10.38
N ALA A 85 3.73 -2.28 -11.00
CA ALA A 85 4.15 -2.24 -12.40
C ALA A 85 5.39 -3.11 -12.63
N ASN A 86 6.39 -3.01 -11.74
CA ASN A 86 7.59 -3.84 -11.80
C ASN A 86 7.30 -5.33 -11.57
N TRP A 87 6.42 -5.66 -10.64
CA TRP A 87 5.99 -7.04 -10.36
C TRP A 87 5.30 -7.64 -11.59
N LEU A 88 4.32 -6.94 -12.18
CA LEU A 88 3.66 -7.36 -13.42
C LEU A 88 4.67 -7.61 -14.54
N HIS A 89 5.64 -6.70 -14.71
CA HIS A 89 6.67 -6.86 -15.73
C HIS A 89 7.52 -8.11 -15.51
N ARG A 90 7.88 -8.42 -14.25
CA ARG A 90 8.59 -9.67 -13.91
C ARG A 90 7.74 -10.90 -14.23
N GLN A 91 6.44 -10.88 -13.92
CA GLN A 91 5.52 -11.97 -14.22
C GLN A 91 5.42 -12.20 -15.74
N GLU A 92 5.29 -11.13 -16.53
CA GLU A 92 5.25 -11.21 -17.99
C GLU A 92 6.55 -11.76 -18.58
N GLN A 93 7.72 -11.33 -18.07
CA GLN A 93 9.01 -11.88 -18.47
C GLN A 93 9.17 -13.36 -18.11
N ALA A 94 8.54 -13.81 -17.02
CA ALA A 94 8.47 -15.22 -16.63
C ALA A 94 7.44 -16.03 -17.45
N GLY A 95 6.74 -15.38 -18.39
CA GLY A 95 5.79 -16.02 -19.29
C GLY A 95 4.34 -16.03 -18.79
N ALA A 96 4.05 -15.38 -17.66
CA ALA A 96 2.68 -15.22 -17.18
C ALA A 96 1.87 -14.35 -18.16
N ARG A 97 0.60 -14.70 -18.34
CA ARG A 97 -0.37 -13.89 -19.10
C ARG A 97 -1.65 -13.80 -18.31
N PHE A 98 -1.92 -12.61 -17.81
CA PHE A 98 -3.16 -12.33 -17.08
C PHE A 98 -4.27 -11.95 -18.05
N THR A 99 -5.44 -12.55 -17.88
CA THR A 99 -6.66 -12.12 -18.57
C THR A 99 -7.14 -10.77 -18.02
N GLU A 100 -8.04 -10.10 -18.74
CA GLU A 100 -8.66 -8.86 -18.27
C GLU A 100 -9.36 -9.05 -16.90
N THR A 101 -10.02 -10.19 -16.71
CA THR A 101 -10.65 -10.53 -15.43
C THR A 101 -9.62 -10.64 -14.30
N GLN A 102 -8.50 -11.33 -14.54
CA GLN A 102 -7.43 -11.47 -13.55
C GLN A 102 -6.76 -10.12 -13.26
N ARG A 103 -6.52 -9.31 -14.30
CA ARG A 103 -5.96 -7.96 -14.14
C ARG A 103 -6.87 -7.07 -13.32
N TRP A 104 -8.18 -7.16 -13.48
CA TRP A 104 -9.11 -6.42 -12.63
C TRP A 104 -8.91 -6.76 -11.15
N TRP A 105 -8.75 -8.04 -10.79
CA TRP A 105 -8.53 -8.45 -9.40
C TRP A 105 -7.20 -7.89 -8.89
N LEU A 106 -6.10 -8.13 -9.62
CA LEU A 106 -4.77 -7.70 -9.24
C LEU A 106 -4.67 -6.17 -9.11
N ASP A 107 -5.25 -5.41 -10.04
CA ASP A 107 -5.24 -3.96 -10.03
C ASP A 107 -6.03 -3.41 -8.82
N ARG A 108 -7.14 -4.07 -8.43
CA ARG A 108 -7.93 -3.67 -7.25
C ARG A 108 -7.27 -4.06 -5.94
N MET A 109 -6.65 -5.24 -5.87
CA MET A 109 -5.84 -5.65 -4.71
C MET A 109 -4.69 -4.67 -4.47
N MET A 110 -3.98 -4.26 -5.53
CA MET A 110 -2.95 -3.22 -5.44
C MET A 110 -3.51 -1.91 -4.86
N ARG A 111 -4.70 -1.49 -5.30
CA ARG A 111 -5.34 -0.26 -4.79
C ARG A 111 -5.67 -0.35 -3.31
N ILE A 112 -6.12 -1.50 -2.83
CA ILE A 112 -6.30 -1.74 -1.39
C ILE A 112 -4.96 -1.62 -0.69
N ILE A 113 -3.94 -2.38 -1.12
CA ILE A 113 -2.59 -2.34 -0.51
C ILE A 113 -2.02 -0.91 -0.46
N ALA A 114 -2.20 -0.10 -1.50
CA ALA A 114 -1.78 1.30 -1.50
C ALA A 114 -2.44 2.15 -0.39
N SER A 115 -3.68 1.82 -0.03
CA SER A 115 -4.47 2.53 0.98
C SER A 115 -4.36 1.96 2.40
N SER A 116 -4.03 0.67 2.54
CA SER A 116 -4.02 -0.06 3.81
C SER A 116 -2.68 -0.73 4.15
N ALA A 117 -1.67 -0.65 3.29
CA ALA A 117 -0.39 -1.36 3.45
C ALA A 117 -0.49 -2.90 3.52
N GLY A 118 -1.61 -3.45 3.06
CA GLY A 118 -1.87 -4.88 2.96
C GLY A 118 -3.31 -5.18 2.61
N ILE A 119 -3.57 -6.39 2.15
CA ILE A 119 -4.92 -6.90 1.90
C ILE A 119 -5.07 -8.26 2.58
N ASP A 120 -6.23 -8.53 3.17
CA ASP A 120 -6.58 -9.84 3.70
C ASP A 120 -7.86 -10.41 3.06
N ALA A 121 -8.32 -11.55 3.56
CA ALA A 121 -9.52 -12.20 3.02
C ALA A 121 -10.79 -11.39 3.31
N ASP A 122 -10.85 -10.68 4.44
CA ASP A 122 -12.02 -9.89 4.83
C ASP A 122 -12.18 -8.68 3.90
N ASP A 123 -11.09 -8.13 3.38
CA ASP A 123 -11.14 -7.09 2.34
C ASP A 123 -11.86 -7.58 1.06
N LEU A 124 -11.77 -8.88 0.72
CA LEU A 124 -12.46 -9.44 -0.44
C LEU A 124 -13.98 -9.56 -0.24
N ASP A 125 -14.47 -9.49 1.01
CA ASP A 125 -15.91 -9.47 1.31
C ASP A 125 -16.52 -8.06 1.20
N ASN A 126 -15.73 -7.06 0.78
CA ASN A 126 -16.15 -5.67 0.62
C ASN A 126 -16.11 -5.22 -0.84
N ALA A 127 -16.78 -4.11 -1.13
CA ALA A 127 -16.75 -3.49 -2.45
C ALA A 127 -15.31 -3.06 -2.85
N PRO A 128 -14.92 -3.26 -4.13
CA PRO A 128 -15.73 -3.73 -5.25
C PRO A 128 -15.70 -5.27 -5.46
N PHE A 129 -15.10 -6.04 -4.55
CA PHE A 129 -14.87 -7.47 -4.72
C PHE A 129 -16.14 -8.30 -4.48
N ASP A 130 -16.96 -7.91 -3.50
CA ASP A 130 -18.26 -8.51 -3.23
C ASP A 130 -19.19 -8.52 -4.46
N GLU A 131 -19.14 -7.46 -5.27
CA GLU A 131 -19.84 -7.34 -6.56
C GLU A 131 -19.41 -8.41 -7.59
N ARG A 132 -18.22 -9.01 -7.41
CA ARG A 132 -17.71 -10.12 -8.23
C ARG A 132 -17.70 -11.48 -7.51
N GLY A 133 -18.38 -11.57 -6.36
CA GLY A 133 -18.52 -12.78 -5.56
C GLY A 133 -17.46 -12.95 -4.48
N GLY A 134 -16.75 -11.87 -4.12
CA GLY A 134 -15.77 -11.83 -3.04
C GLY A 134 -14.71 -12.91 -3.12
N ILE A 135 -14.45 -13.60 -2.00
CA ILE A 135 -13.46 -14.68 -1.92
C ILE A 135 -13.71 -15.77 -2.98
N ASP A 136 -14.95 -16.25 -3.13
CA ASP A 136 -15.31 -17.26 -4.12
C ASP A 136 -15.08 -16.75 -5.56
N GLY A 137 -15.30 -15.45 -5.77
CA GLY A 137 -15.00 -14.76 -7.02
C GLY A 137 -13.52 -14.75 -7.36
N ALA A 138 -12.68 -14.43 -6.37
CA ALA A 138 -11.23 -14.44 -6.51
C ALA A 138 -10.71 -15.85 -6.83
N LEU A 139 -11.19 -16.88 -6.12
CA LEU A 139 -10.83 -18.29 -6.38
C LEU A 139 -11.25 -18.74 -7.78
N ARG A 140 -12.44 -18.37 -8.23
CA ARG A 140 -12.94 -18.69 -9.58
C ARG A 140 -12.08 -18.04 -10.67
N ASP A 141 -11.72 -16.77 -10.51
CA ASP A 141 -11.13 -15.97 -11.58
C ASP A 141 -9.59 -16.02 -11.60
N LEU A 142 -8.94 -16.14 -10.44
CA LEU A 142 -7.48 -16.28 -10.31
C LEU A 142 -7.04 -17.76 -10.29
N GLY A 143 -7.95 -18.69 -10.00
CA GLY A 143 -7.69 -20.12 -9.95
C GLY A 143 -7.05 -20.58 -8.63
N ASP A 144 -6.54 -21.82 -8.63
CA ASP A 144 -6.05 -22.49 -7.42
C ASP A 144 -4.90 -21.75 -6.70
N ASN A 145 -4.18 -20.88 -7.41
CA ASN A 145 -3.06 -20.11 -6.86
C ASN A 145 -3.49 -18.72 -6.34
N ALA A 146 -4.79 -18.43 -6.21
CA ALA A 146 -5.27 -17.11 -5.77
C ALA A 146 -4.68 -16.68 -4.42
N GLY A 147 -4.62 -17.59 -3.46
CA GLY A 147 -4.03 -17.34 -2.14
C GLY A 147 -2.55 -16.97 -2.22
N ASP A 148 -1.77 -17.75 -2.99
CA ASP A 148 -0.34 -17.50 -3.19
C ASP A 148 -0.10 -16.13 -3.86
N LEU A 149 -0.93 -15.76 -4.84
CA LEU A 149 -0.86 -14.45 -5.50
C LEU A 149 -1.14 -13.30 -4.51
N ILE A 150 -2.14 -13.44 -3.64
CA ILE A 150 -2.45 -12.42 -2.63
C ILE A 150 -1.30 -12.28 -1.63
N GLU A 151 -0.74 -13.39 -1.17
CA GLU A 151 0.44 -13.36 -0.28
C GLU A 151 1.66 -12.75 -0.94
N GLU A 152 1.89 -13.06 -2.23
CA GLU A 152 2.98 -12.48 -3.01
C GLU A 152 2.79 -10.97 -3.19
N LEU A 153 1.59 -10.51 -3.56
CA LEU A 153 1.28 -9.08 -3.69
C LEU A 153 1.51 -8.34 -2.37
N ASN A 154 1.01 -8.88 -1.25
CA ASN A 154 1.28 -8.29 0.07
C ASN A 154 2.77 -8.15 0.35
N ARG A 155 3.56 -9.17 0.04
CA ARG A 155 5.00 -9.18 0.29
C ARG A 155 5.76 -8.21 -0.61
N GLU A 156 5.46 -8.21 -1.90
CA GLU A 156 6.20 -7.45 -2.91
C GLU A 156 5.80 -5.98 -2.92
N LEU A 157 4.53 -5.68 -2.67
CA LEU A 157 4.01 -4.32 -2.74
C LEU A 157 4.16 -3.56 -1.43
N ALA A 158 4.06 -4.22 -0.27
CA ALA A 158 4.13 -3.54 1.03
C ALA A 158 5.56 -3.36 1.59
N ALA A 159 6.60 -3.69 0.81
CA ALA A 159 8.02 -3.69 1.22
C ALA A 159 8.65 -2.32 1.55
#